data_AF-A0A7V1CX98-F1
#
_entry.id   AF-A0A7V1CX98-F1
#
_cell.length_a   1.000
_cell.length_b   1.000
_cell.length_c   1.000
_cell.angle_alpha   90.00
_cell.angle_beta   90.00
_cell.angle_gamma   90.00
#
_symmetry.space_group_name_H-M   'P 1'
#
loop_
_entity.id
_entity.type
_entity.pdbx_description
1 polymer ?
#
loop_
_entity_poly.entity_id
_entity_poly.type
_entity_poly.pdbx_seq_one_letter_code
_entity_poly.pdbx_strand_id
1 'polypeptide(L)'
;MIFSAALLTFKLSSYVQQSQHNDLIMADIENRIALDLPRLDLSNRFLKHSGNHDAIAGYLQRLNMQLIQQPIQVNTINDVSLALTNNGRESRIGYLETSDQKVAITFLIETRWWHISDIYIVMILLLLSFLFSKWAELINRTSLQYLALKEQTEQLPLVNVQVKLVIDLQDKVLAINDNAEIKAGLANKPLCFYLALIEFCVEHPDVTLNQNKDVPDELIELANKYFYRLTQLGHTIRKRPNFTNSLEKTLSEIRAALDEVLIEHSQLKEIYYPPKAHGEGSRSRLHSYGLSNIKADDIEVIGK
;
A
#
# COMPACT_ATOMS: atom_id res chain seq x y z
N MET A 1 -4.14 -18.06 -1.39
CA MET A 1 -5.28 -17.17 -1.09
C MET A 1 -5.32 -15.98 -2.04
N ILE A 2 -4.33 -15.07 -2.04
CA ILE A 2 -4.35 -13.87 -2.91
C ILE A 2 -4.24 -14.24 -4.40
N PHE A 3 -3.27 -15.09 -4.77
CA PHE A 3 -3.08 -15.49 -6.17
C PHE A 3 -4.24 -16.32 -6.74
N SER A 4 -4.89 -17.14 -5.91
CA SER A 4 -6.09 -17.89 -6.31
C SER A 4 -7.30 -16.97 -6.52
N ALA A 5 -7.46 -15.92 -5.71
CA ALA A 5 -8.50 -14.91 -5.91
C ALA A 5 -8.24 -14.07 -7.18
N ALA A 6 -6.97 -13.75 -7.47
CA ALA A 6 -6.59 -13.06 -8.70
C ALA A 6 -6.90 -13.91 -9.95
N LEU A 7 -6.63 -15.22 -9.91
CA LEU A 7 -6.98 -16.12 -11.01
C LEU A 7 -8.50 -16.21 -11.20
N LEU A 8 -9.26 -16.32 -10.11
CA LEU A 8 -10.72 -16.40 -10.16
C LEU A 8 -11.34 -15.13 -10.78
N THR A 9 -10.90 -13.96 -10.34
CA THR A 9 -11.37 -12.68 -10.86
C THR A 9 -11.02 -12.51 -12.34
N PHE A 10 -9.81 -12.89 -12.74
CA PHE A 10 -9.41 -12.90 -14.14
C PHE A 10 -10.31 -13.82 -14.99
N LYS A 11 -10.54 -15.07 -14.56
CA LYS A 11 -11.39 -16.02 -15.30
C LYS A 11 -12.84 -15.55 -15.38
N LEU A 12 -13.37 -14.96 -14.32
CA LEU A 12 -14.72 -14.38 -14.33
C LEU A 12 -14.82 -13.22 -15.32
N SER A 13 -13.82 -12.33 -15.34
CA SER A 13 -13.76 -11.21 -16.29
C SER A 13 -13.71 -11.70 -17.73
N SER A 14 -12.83 -12.66 -18.04
CA SER A 14 -12.70 -13.22 -19.40
C SER A 14 -13.98 -13.94 -19.83
N TYR A 15 -14.66 -14.62 -18.91
CA TYR A 15 -15.95 -15.27 -19.19
C TYR A 15 -17.04 -14.24 -19.55
N VAL A 16 -17.17 -13.17 -18.76
CA VAL A 16 -18.12 -12.09 -19.05
C VAL A 16 -17.82 -11.45 -20.40
N GLN A 17 -16.56 -11.15 -20.68
CA GLN A 17 -16.14 -10.58 -21.95
C GLN A 17 -16.47 -11.50 -23.14
N GLN A 18 -16.21 -12.81 -23.00
CA GLN A 18 -16.55 -13.80 -24.02
C GLN A 18 -18.06 -13.87 -24.25
N SER A 19 -18.87 -13.83 -23.18
CA SER A 19 -20.33 -13.81 -23.30
C SER A 19 -20.81 -12.60 -24.10
N GLN A 20 -20.31 -11.41 -23.79
CA GLN A 20 -20.69 -10.19 -24.49
C GLN A 20 -20.30 -10.23 -25.96
N HIS A 21 -19.11 -10.77 -26.28
CA HIS A 21 -18.68 -10.93 -27.66
C HIS A 21 -19.58 -11.91 -28.42
N ASN A 22 -19.95 -13.03 -27.79
CA ASN A 22 -20.89 -13.99 -28.35
C ASN A 22 -22.28 -13.36 -28.59
N ASP A 23 -22.78 -12.53 -27.68
CA ASP A 23 -24.05 -11.81 -27.84
C ASP A 23 -24.03 -10.88 -29.06
N LEU A 24 -22.92 -10.16 -29.28
CA LEU A 24 -22.75 -9.28 -30.44
C LEU A 24 -22.73 -10.06 -31.76
N ILE A 25 -22.02 -11.18 -31.80
CA ILE A 25 -21.99 -12.06 -32.98
C ILE A 25 -23.38 -12.65 -33.24
N MET A 26 -24.10 -13.08 -32.20
CA MET A 26 -25.47 -13.56 -32.35
C MET A 26 -26.38 -12.50 -32.93
N ALA A 27 -26.34 -11.28 -32.40
CA ALA A 27 -27.14 -10.17 -32.91
C ALA A 27 -26.85 -9.87 -34.39
N ASP A 28 -25.58 -9.95 -34.82
CA ASP A 28 -25.21 -9.80 -36.23
C ASP A 28 -25.76 -10.93 -37.11
N ILE A 29 -25.67 -12.18 -36.65
CA ILE A 29 -26.24 -13.34 -37.35
C ILE A 29 -27.77 -13.24 -37.41
N GLU A 30 -28.42 -12.87 -36.31
CA GLU A 30 -29.88 -12.66 -36.25
C GLU A 30 -30.32 -11.57 -37.23
N ASN A 31 -29.64 -10.42 -37.23
CA ASN A 31 -29.91 -9.32 -38.16
C ASN A 31 -29.76 -9.78 -39.62
N ARG A 32 -28.72 -10.56 -39.91
CA ARG A 32 -28.52 -11.13 -41.23
C ARG A 32 -29.62 -12.10 -41.63
N ILE A 33 -30.01 -13.01 -40.74
CA ILE A 33 -31.12 -13.93 -40.98
C ILE A 33 -32.42 -13.13 -41.17
N ALA A 34 -32.64 -12.06 -40.41
CA ALA A 34 -33.81 -11.18 -40.56
C ALA A 34 -33.87 -10.50 -41.94
N LEU A 35 -32.73 -10.05 -42.47
CA LEU A 35 -32.64 -9.49 -43.83
C LEU A 35 -32.91 -10.52 -44.92
N ASP A 36 -32.47 -11.76 -44.72
CA ASP A 36 -32.69 -12.86 -45.67
C ASP A 36 -34.06 -13.55 -45.48
N LEU A 37 -34.74 -13.31 -44.36
CA LEU A 37 -35.97 -13.99 -43.94
C LEU A 37 -37.08 -13.96 -45.00
N PRO A 38 -37.36 -12.82 -45.70
CA PRO A 38 -38.40 -12.78 -46.73
C PRO A 38 -38.12 -13.67 -47.95
N ARG A 39 -36.86 -14.10 -48.13
CA ARG A 39 -36.44 -15.00 -49.21
C ARG A 39 -36.46 -16.46 -48.78
N LEU A 40 -36.61 -16.73 -47.49
CA LEU A 40 -36.70 -18.07 -46.94
C LEU A 40 -38.16 -18.50 -46.94
N ASP A 41 -38.44 -19.58 -47.66
CA ASP A 41 -39.78 -20.14 -47.75
C ASP A 41 -40.10 -20.98 -46.50
N LEU A 42 -40.43 -20.31 -45.40
CA LEU A 42 -40.66 -20.94 -44.09
C LEU A 42 -42.04 -21.61 -44.02
N SER A 43 -42.14 -22.69 -43.25
CA SER A 43 -43.43 -23.28 -42.92
C SER A 43 -44.26 -22.31 -42.08
N ASN A 44 -45.55 -22.16 -42.40
CA ASN A 44 -46.48 -21.30 -41.66
C ASN A 44 -47.78 -22.04 -41.41
N ARG A 45 -48.09 -22.32 -40.12
CA ARG A 45 -49.31 -23.03 -39.71
C ARG A 45 -50.59 -22.25 -40.00
N PHE A 46 -50.57 -20.93 -39.87
CA PHE A 46 -51.72 -20.06 -40.13
C PHE A 46 -52.08 -20.07 -41.62
N LEU A 47 -51.08 -20.02 -42.48
CA LEU A 47 -51.25 -20.06 -43.94
C LEU A 47 -51.36 -21.48 -44.52
N LYS A 48 -51.29 -22.53 -43.69
CA LYS A 48 -51.19 -23.94 -44.10
C LYS A 48 -50.09 -24.19 -45.14
N HIS A 49 -49.00 -23.47 -45.02
CA HIS A 49 -47.86 -23.55 -45.91
C HIS A 49 -46.78 -24.43 -45.29
N SER A 50 -46.29 -25.42 -46.03
CA SER A 50 -45.29 -26.37 -45.52
C SER A 50 -43.84 -25.85 -45.64
N GLY A 51 -43.61 -24.78 -46.40
CA GLY A 51 -42.27 -24.24 -46.64
C GLY A 51 -41.37 -25.15 -47.48
N ASN A 52 -40.17 -24.67 -47.79
CA ASN A 52 -39.14 -25.38 -48.55
C ASN A 52 -37.97 -25.74 -47.63
N HIS A 53 -38.05 -26.92 -47.01
CA HIS A 53 -37.03 -27.40 -46.07
C HIS A 53 -35.64 -27.55 -46.71
N ASP A 54 -35.56 -27.97 -47.97
CA ASP A 54 -34.28 -28.15 -48.68
C ASP A 54 -33.58 -26.81 -48.93
N ALA A 55 -34.33 -25.78 -49.31
CA ALA A 55 -33.80 -24.43 -49.49
C ALA A 55 -33.27 -23.83 -48.18
N ILE A 56 -33.98 -24.06 -47.06
CA ILE A 56 -33.57 -23.62 -45.73
C ILE A 56 -32.32 -24.38 -45.26
N ALA A 57 -32.27 -25.70 -45.47
CA ALA A 57 -31.09 -26.51 -45.15
C ALA A 57 -29.87 -26.05 -45.95
N GLY A 58 -30.03 -25.78 -47.25
CA GLY A 58 -28.96 -25.22 -48.09
C GLY A 58 -28.54 -23.82 -47.67
N TYR A 59 -29.48 -22.98 -47.22
CA TYR A 59 -29.18 -21.66 -46.64
C TYR A 59 -28.34 -21.81 -45.36
N LEU A 60 -28.78 -22.65 -44.42
CA LEU A 60 -28.07 -22.92 -43.17
C LEU A 60 -26.64 -23.42 -43.41
N GLN A 61 -26.44 -24.31 -44.39
CA GLN A 61 -25.10 -24.77 -44.77
C GLN A 61 -24.23 -23.61 -45.29
N ARG A 62 -24.75 -22.77 -46.19
CA ARG A 62 -24.01 -21.60 -46.70
C ARG A 62 -23.68 -20.59 -45.62
N LEU A 63 -24.62 -20.33 -44.71
CA LEU A 63 -24.42 -19.44 -43.57
C LEU A 63 -23.32 -19.99 -42.67
N ASN A 64 -23.41 -21.26 -42.27
CA ASN A 64 -22.40 -21.88 -41.40
C ASN A 64 -21.02 -21.99 -42.05
N MET A 65 -20.91 -22.16 -43.38
CA MET A 65 -19.62 -22.10 -44.07
C MET A 65 -18.92 -20.75 -43.89
N GLN A 66 -19.69 -19.65 -43.83
CA GLN A 66 -19.14 -18.32 -43.57
C GLN A 66 -18.84 -18.09 -42.09
N LEU A 67 -19.50 -18.83 -41.20
CA LEU A 67 -19.30 -18.79 -39.75
C LEU A 67 -18.25 -19.80 -39.26
N ILE A 68 -17.53 -20.51 -40.14
CA ILE A 68 -16.52 -21.53 -39.75
C ILE A 68 -15.48 -21.00 -38.77
N GLN A 69 -15.08 -19.72 -38.91
CA GLN A 69 -14.08 -19.08 -38.05
C GLN A 69 -14.69 -18.48 -36.77
N GLN A 70 -16.01 -18.47 -36.65
CA GLN A 70 -16.72 -17.92 -35.49
C GLN A 70 -17.02 -19.03 -34.47
N PRO A 71 -17.09 -18.71 -33.18
CA PRO A 71 -17.43 -19.67 -32.13
C PRO A 71 -18.90 -20.08 -32.15
N ILE A 72 -19.73 -19.49 -33.03
CA ILE A 72 -21.17 -19.67 -33.08
C ILE A 72 -21.58 -20.25 -34.44
N GLN A 73 -22.40 -21.28 -34.41
CA GLN A 73 -23.02 -21.89 -35.59
C GLN A 73 -24.54 -21.90 -35.43
N VAL A 74 -25.26 -21.83 -36.55
CA VAL A 74 -26.73 -21.90 -36.56
C VAL A 74 -27.15 -23.34 -36.81
N ASN A 75 -27.81 -23.95 -35.83
CA ASN A 75 -28.25 -25.34 -35.92
C ASN A 75 -29.64 -25.47 -36.52
N THR A 76 -30.57 -24.63 -36.09
CA THR A 76 -31.96 -24.71 -36.56
C THR A 76 -32.51 -23.33 -36.90
N ILE A 77 -33.36 -23.29 -37.93
CA ILE A 77 -34.31 -22.20 -38.18
C ILE A 77 -35.68 -22.84 -38.24
N ASN A 78 -36.55 -22.44 -37.32
CA ASN A 78 -37.89 -22.99 -37.10
C ASN A 78 -37.86 -24.52 -36.93
N ASP A 79 -38.44 -25.25 -37.87
CA ASP A 79 -38.56 -26.71 -37.92
C ASP A 79 -37.45 -27.39 -38.73
N VAL A 80 -36.54 -26.63 -39.36
CA VAL A 80 -35.42 -27.18 -40.13
C VAL A 80 -34.14 -27.14 -39.30
N SER A 81 -33.58 -28.33 -39.05
CA SER A 81 -32.33 -28.51 -38.31
C SER A 81 -31.23 -29.13 -39.17
N LEU A 82 -30.01 -28.63 -39.04
CA LEU A 82 -28.82 -29.36 -39.48
C LEU A 82 -28.46 -30.42 -38.42
N ALA A 83 -27.93 -31.56 -38.87
CA ALA A 83 -27.40 -32.59 -37.97
C ALA A 83 -26.01 -32.19 -37.43
N LEU A 84 -25.90 -31.04 -36.77
CA LEU A 84 -24.66 -30.62 -36.11
C LEU A 84 -24.54 -31.35 -34.77
N THR A 85 -23.39 -31.98 -34.53
CA THR A 85 -23.16 -32.68 -33.26
C THR A 85 -22.99 -31.68 -32.11
N ASN A 86 -23.80 -31.85 -31.06
CA ASN A 86 -23.68 -31.09 -29.83
C ASN A 86 -22.55 -31.66 -28.95
N ASN A 87 -21.30 -31.45 -29.37
CA ASN A 87 -20.09 -31.90 -28.66
C ASN A 87 -19.80 -31.04 -27.40
N GLY A 88 -20.76 -30.92 -26.49
CA GLY A 88 -20.63 -30.07 -25.29
C GLY A 88 -20.71 -28.57 -25.59
N ARG A 89 -21.38 -28.20 -26.69
CA ARG A 89 -21.63 -26.79 -27.06
C ARG A 89 -22.85 -26.30 -26.33
N GLU A 90 -22.84 -25.04 -25.92
CA GLU A 90 -24.00 -24.41 -25.33
C GLU A 90 -25.03 -24.14 -26.42
N SER A 91 -26.30 -24.49 -26.16
CA SER A 91 -27.40 -24.25 -27.08
C SER A 91 -28.19 -23.04 -26.62
N ARG A 92 -28.35 -22.04 -27.49
CA ARG A 92 -29.12 -20.83 -27.20
C ARG A 92 -30.14 -20.56 -28.29
N ILE A 93 -31.32 -20.10 -27.89
CA ILE A 93 -32.44 -19.85 -28.82
C ILE A 93 -32.66 -18.35 -28.93
N GLY A 94 -32.64 -17.84 -30.16
CA GLY A 94 -33.09 -16.51 -30.55
C GLY A 94 -34.47 -16.57 -31.22
N TYR A 95 -35.16 -15.43 -31.26
CA TYR A 95 -36.47 -15.32 -31.90
C TYR A 95 -36.51 -14.09 -32.80
N LEU A 96 -36.97 -14.29 -34.03
CA LEU A 96 -37.33 -13.20 -34.95
C LEU A 96 -38.85 -13.11 -35.03
N GLU A 97 -39.37 -11.91 -34.79
CA GLU A 97 -40.80 -11.60 -34.91
C GLU A 97 -41.10 -11.12 -36.34
N THR A 98 -41.97 -11.80 -37.06
CA THR A 98 -42.55 -11.30 -38.31
C THR A 98 -44.00 -10.88 -38.08
N SER A 99 -44.63 -10.24 -39.07
CA SER A 99 -46.04 -9.84 -38.97
C SER A 99 -47.01 -11.02 -38.85
N ASP A 100 -46.58 -12.22 -39.22
CA ASP A 100 -47.40 -13.43 -39.36
C ASP A 100 -46.97 -14.59 -38.46
N GLN A 101 -45.72 -14.65 -37.99
CA GLN A 101 -45.22 -15.74 -37.14
C GLN A 101 -43.98 -15.38 -36.31
N LYS A 102 -43.63 -16.25 -35.36
CA LYS A 102 -42.36 -16.18 -34.62
C LYS A 102 -41.41 -17.24 -35.14
N VAL A 103 -40.24 -16.83 -35.63
CA VAL A 103 -39.22 -17.73 -36.17
C VAL A 103 -38.17 -17.98 -35.10
N ALA A 104 -38.08 -19.22 -34.62
CA ALA A 104 -37.07 -19.63 -33.64
C ALA A 104 -35.75 -19.96 -34.34
N ILE A 105 -34.63 -19.49 -33.82
CA ILE A 105 -33.29 -19.77 -34.32
C ILE A 105 -32.49 -20.41 -33.20
N THR A 106 -31.97 -21.63 -33.41
CA THR A 106 -31.11 -22.28 -32.42
C THR A 106 -29.66 -22.14 -32.81
N PHE A 107 -28.87 -21.55 -31.93
CA PHE A 107 -27.43 -21.40 -32.04
C PHE A 107 -26.71 -22.44 -31.20
N LEU A 108 -25.58 -22.92 -31.72
CA LEU A 108 -24.60 -23.73 -30.98
C LEU A 108 -23.33 -22.90 -30.77
N ILE A 109 -22.97 -22.72 -29.51
CA ILE A 109 -21.84 -21.89 -29.07
C ILE A 109 -20.72 -22.79 -28.57
N GLU A 110 -19.53 -22.61 -29.12
CA GLU A 110 -18.31 -23.26 -28.64
C GLU A 110 -17.72 -22.49 -27.45
N THR A 111 -18.00 -22.98 -26.23
CA THR A 111 -17.45 -22.39 -25.01
C THR A 111 -16.10 -23.05 -24.66
N ARG A 112 -15.00 -22.34 -24.86
CA ARG A 112 -13.68 -22.83 -24.45
C ARG A 112 -13.31 -22.32 -23.07
N TRP A 113 -13.26 -23.22 -22.10
CA TRP A 113 -12.92 -22.85 -20.71
C TRP A 113 -11.45 -22.48 -20.51
N TRP A 114 -10.57 -23.01 -21.35
CA TRP A 114 -9.13 -22.77 -21.29
C TRP A 114 -8.61 -22.32 -22.64
N HIS A 115 -8.05 -21.12 -22.68
CA HIS A 115 -7.27 -20.64 -23.82
C HIS A 115 -5.79 -20.89 -23.56
N ILE A 116 -5.00 -21.03 -24.63
CA ILE A 116 -3.54 -21.16 -24.54
C ILE A 116 -2.94 -19.92 -23.86
N SER A 117 -3.55 -18.75 -24.04
CA SER A 117 -3.21 -17.50 -23.33
C SER A 117 -3.30 -17.63 -21.81
N ASP A 118 -4.26 -18.42 -21.30
CA ASP A 118 -4.47 -18.59 -19.85
C ASP A 118 -3.28 -19.32 -19.20
N ILE A 119 -2.58 -20.17 -19.94
CA ILE A 119 -1.39 -20.88 -19.46
C ILE A 119 -0.28 -19.89 -19.10
N TYR A 120 -0.06 -18.86 -19.92
CA TYR A 120 0.94 -17.83 -19.64
C TYR A 120 0.61 -17.06 -18.35
N ILE A 121 -0.67 -16.77 -18.13
CA ILE A 121 -1.14 -16.04 -16.93
C ILE A 121 -0.93 -16.90 -15.68
N VAL A 122 -1.26 -18.19 -15.74
CA VAL A 122 -0.99 -19.13 -14.65
C VAL A 122 0.51 -19.21 -14.35
N MET A 123 1.35 -19.29 -15.39
CA MET A 123 2.81 -19.32 -15.24
C MET A 123 3.36 -18.04 -14.56
N ILE A 124 2.86 -16.87 -14.94
CA ILE A 124 3.23 -15.59 -14.31
C ILE A 124 2.81 -15.57 -12.84
N LEU A 125 1.59 -16.01 -12.51
CA LEU A 125 1.10 -16.07 -11.14
C LEU A 125 1.91 -17.05 -10.28
N LEU A 126 2.33 -18.19 -10.84
CA LEU A 126 3.21 -19.14 -10.15
C LEU A 126 4.58 -18.53 -9.87
N LEU A 127 5.17 -17.85 -10.86
CA LEU A 127 6.46 -17.17 -10.70
C LEU A 127 6.38 -16.08 -9.63
N LEU A 128 5.32 -15.27 -9.65
CA LEU A 128 5.10 -14.22 -8.66
C LEU A 128 4.87 -14.80 -7.25
N SER A 129 4.14 -15.92 -7.15
CA SER A 129 3.98 -16.64 -5.88
C SER A 129 5.31 -17.18 -5.36
N PHE A 130 6.18 -17.69 -6.23
CA PHE A 130 7.51 -18.18 -5.83
C PHE A 130 8.40 -17.04 -5.33
N LEU A 131 8.43 -15.92 -6.05
CA LEU A 131 9.16 -14.71 -5.63
C LEU A 131 8.64 -14.18 -4.30
N PHE A 132 7.32 -14.10 -4.14
CA PHE A 132 6.70 -13.63 -2.91
C PHE A 132 7.02 -14.56 -1.72
N SER A 133 7.01 -15.88 -1.92
CA SER A 133 7.43 -16.84 -0.89
C SER A 133 8.89 -16.64 -0.49
N LYS A 134 9.79 -16.38 -1.44
CA LYS A 134 11.21 -16.10 -1.14
C LYS A 134 11.40 -14.79 -0.39
N TRP A 135 10.62 -13.77 -0.76
CA TRP A 135 10.63 -12.48 -0.10
C TRP A 135 10.08 -12.57 1.33
N ALA A 136 8.96 -13.29 1.53
CA ALA A 136 8.40 -13.56 2.85
C ALA A 136 9.32 -14.43 3.72
N GLU A 137 10.01 -15.42 3.13
CA GLU A 137 11.01 -16.23 3.81
C GLU A 137 12.20 -15.38 4.27
N LEU A 138 12.65 -14.42 3.45
CA LEU A 138 13.72 -13.49 3.82
C LEU A 138 13.31 -12.61 5.01
N ILE A 139 12.10 -12.03 4.97
CA ILE A 139 11.55 -11.21 6.06
C ILE A 139 11.41 -12.01 7.34
N ASN A 140 10.86 -13.23 7.26
CA ASN A 140 10.72 -14.10 8.42
C ASN A 140 12.06 -14.53 8.98
N ARG A 141 13.08 -14.77 8.15
CA ARG A 141 14.44 -15.08 8.61
C ARG A 141 15.07 -13.89 9.33
N THR A 142 14.93 -12.68 8.79
CA THR A 142 15.43 -11.47 9.46
C THR A 142 14.68 -11.19 10.76
N SER A 143 13.36 -11.40 10.80
CA SER A 143 12.58 -11.23 12.02
C SER A 143 12.87 -12.32 13.06
N LEU A 144 13.08 -13.57 12.65
CA LEU A 144 13.52 -14.65 13.54
C LEU A 144 14.95 -14.43 14.03
N GLN A 145 15.85 -13.88 13.22
CA GLN A 145 17.19 -13.48 13.65
C GLN A 145 17.11 -12.32 14.64
N TYR A 146 16.25 -11.34 14.41
CA TYR A 146 15.97 -10.27 15.36
C TYR A 146 15.35 -10.79 16.67
N LEU A 147 14.38 -11.71 16.59
CA LEU A 147 13.77 -12.34 17.77
C LEU A 147 14.74 -13.26 18.52
N ALA A 148 15.58 -14.02 17.82
CA ALA A 148 16.62 -14.85 18.44
C ALA A 148 17.73 -14.00 19.05
N LEU A 149 18.09 -12.87 18.44
CA LEU A 149 18.98 -11.88 19.03
C LEU A 149 18.33 -11.25 20.27
N LYS A 150 17.02 -10.94 20.22
CA LYS A 150 16.26 -10.46 21.37
C LYS A 150 16.16 -11.49 22.49
N GLU A 151 15.88 -12.77 22.20
CA GLU A 151 15.87 -13.86 23.18
C GLU A 151 17.27 -14.10 23.78
N GLN A 152 18.33 -14.01 22.98
CA GLN A 152 19.71 -14.04 23.49
C GLN A 152 20.04 -12.82 24.35
N THR A 153 19.44 -11.66 24.06
CA THR A 153 19.59 -10.45 24.89
C THR A 153 18.76 -10.56 26.18
N GLU A 154 17.60 -11.22 26.15
CA GLU A 154 16.74 -11.49 27.32
C GLU A 154 17.26 -12.62 28.24
N GLN A 155 18.15 -13.50 27.73
CA GLN A 155 18.80 -14.55 28.53
C GLN A 155 20.17 -14.14 29.13
N LEU A 156 20.67 -12.93 28.86
CA LEU A 156 21.74 -12.38 29.69
C LEU A 156 21.17 -12.05 31.08
N PRO A 157 21.92 -12.29 32.16
CA PRO A 157 21.43 -12.06 33.52
C PRO A 157 20.95 -10.62 33.65
N LEU A 158 19.77 -10.48 34.24
CA LEU A 158 18.99 -9.27 34.49
C LEU A 158 19.83 -8.16 35.15
N VAL A 159 20.68 -7.50 34.38
CA VAL A 159 21.24 -6.19 34.71
C VAL A 159 20.25 -5.21 34.12
N ASN A 160 19.58 -4.47 35.00
CA ASN A 160 18.66 -3.39 34.70
C ASN A 160 19.32 -2.40 33.72
N VAL A 161 19.17 -2.62 32.42
CA VAL A 161 19.60 -1.66 31.39
C VAL A 161 18.52 -0.59 31.37
N GLN A 162 18.74 0.46 32.16
CA GLN A 162 17.96 1.68 32.06
C GLN A 162 18.03 2.18 30.61
N VAL A 163 16.88 2.47 30.02
CA VAL A 163 16.78 3.04 28.67
C VAL A 163 17.31 4.48 28.72
N LYS A 164 18.43 4.74 28.04
CA LYS A 164 19.17 6.00 28.08
C LYS A 164 19.09 6.74 26.75
N LEU A 165 19.08 8.06 26.83
CA LEU A 165 19.16 8.92 25.65
C LEU A 165 20.63 9.08 25.23
N VAL A 166 20.95 8.62 24.02
CA VAL A 166 22.27 8.75 23.41
C VAL A 166 22.29 10.02 22.55
N ILE A 167 23.22 10.93 22.85
CA ILE A 167 23.45 12.16 22.11
C ILE A 167 24.82 12.06 21.43
N ASP A 168 24.81 11.91 20.11
CA ASP A 168 26.03 11.78 19.31
C ASP A 168 26.42 13.12 18.69
N LEU A 169 27.56 13.67 19.12
CA LEU A 169 28.13 14.91 18.60
C LEU A 169 28.86 14.74 17.26
N GLN A 170 29.31 13.52 16.93
CA GLN A 170 30.00 13.21 15.66
C GLN A 170 28.98 13.11 14.51
N ASP A 171 27.88 12.41 14.75
CA ASP A 171 26.83 12.26 13.72
C ASP A 171 25.72 13.32 13.85
N LYS A 172 25.72 14.10 14.94
CA LYS A 172 24.71 15.12 15.29
C LYS A 172 23.29 14.56 15.37
N VAL A 173 23.17 13.40 16.01
CA VAL A 173 21.92 12.65 16.13
C VAL A 173 21.57 12.38 17.59
N LEU A 174 20.27 12.31 17.85
CA LEU A 174 19.68 11.76 19.08
C LEU A 174 19.20 10.35 18.79
N ALA A 175 19.46 9.41 19.71
CA ALA A 175 19.02 8.02 19.61
C ALA A 175 18.71 7.46 21.01
N ILE A 176 18.03 6.31 21.08
CA ILE A 176 17.87 5.53 22.31
C ILE A 176 18.84 4.35 22.27
N ASN A 177 19.46 4.03 23.40
CA ASN A 177 20.39 2.89 23.49
C ASN A 177 19.74 1.53 23.13
N ASP A 178 18.44 1.38 23.38
CA ASP A 178 17.63 0.18 23.09
C ASP A 178 17.29 0.03 21.58
N ASN A 179 17.28 1.12 20.80
CA ASN A 179 16.90 1.08 19.39
C ASN A 179 17.80 2.00 18.53
N ALA A 180 18.83 1.40 17.92
CA ALA A 180 19.80 2.12 17.09
C ALA A 180 19.27 2.53 15.69
N GLU A 181 18.08 2.08 15.29
CA GLU A 181 17.50 2.39 13.98
C GLU A 181 16.82 3.76 13.96
N ILE A 182 16.25 4.19 15.09
CA ILE A 182 15.55 5.47 15.20
C ILE A 182 16.53 6.56 15.62
N LYS A 183 16.91 7.42 14.67
CA LYS A 183 17.83 8.54 14.88
C LYS A 183 17.21 9.84 14.39
N ALA A 184 17.18 10.87 15.24
CA ALA A 184 16.76 12.22 14.82
C ALA A 184 17.96 13.16 14.74
N GLY A 185 18.14 13.78 13.58
CA GLY A 185 19.19 14.78 13.37
C GLY A 185 18.82 16.14 13.95
N LEU A 186 19.73 16.78 14.68
CA LEU A 186 19.57 18.17 15.14
C LEU A 186 20.50 19.13 14.40
N ALA A 187 20.01 20.35 14.20
CA ALA A 187 20.88 21.46 13.83
C ALA A 187 21.82 21.81 14.99
N ASN A 188 22.99 22.38 14.67
CA ASN A 188 24.06 22.62 15.63
C ASN A 188 23.61 23.47 16.85
N LYS A 189 22.80 24.51 16.63
CA LYS A 189 22.31 25.38 17.72
C LYS A 189 21.38 24.62 18.69
N PRO A 190 20.30 23.95 18.23
CA PRO A 190 19.51 23.05 19.06
C PRO A 190 20.32 21.98 19.79
N LEU A 191 21.27 21.32 19.10
CA LEU A 191 22.06 20.23 19.68
C LEU A 191 22.92 20.71 20.85
N CYS A 192 23.69 21.78 20.63
CA CYS A 192 24.52 22.37 21.69
C CYS A 192 23.68 22.90 22.86
N PHE A 193 22.55 23.53 22.56
CA PHE A 193 21.67 24.06 23.58
C PHE A 193 21.04 22.96 24.43
N TYR A 194 20.62 21.85 23.81
CA TYR A 194 19.99 20.75 24.52
C TYR A 194 20.97 20.02 25.44
N LEU A 195 22.19 19.76 24.98
CA LEU A 195 23.24 19.18 25.83
C LEU A 195 23.57 20.07 27.03
N ALA A 196 23.69 21.38 26.80
CA ALA A 196 23.90 22.34 27.88
C ALA A 196 22.71 22.41 28.83
N LEU A 197 21.48 22.33 28.32
CA LEU A 197 20.28 22.30 29.13
C LEU A 197 20.25 21.08 30.05
N ILE A 198 20.60 19.89 29.53
CA ILE A 198 20.66 18.67 30.34
C ILE A 198 21.72 18.81 31.43
N GLU A 199 22.96 19.17 31.07
CA GLU A 199 24.05 19.30 32.04
C GLU A 199 23.73 20.35 33.12
N PHE A 200 23.16 21.48 32.72
CA PHE A 200 22.70 22.51 33.66
C PHE A 200 21.59 22.03 34.59
N CYS A 201 20.58 21.30 34.09
CA CYS A 201 19.48 20.79 34.92
C CYS A 201 19.95 19.69 35.88
N VAL A 202 20.97 18.92 35.51
CA VAL A 202 21.60 17.92 36.39
C VAL A 202 22.41 18.60 37.51
N GLU A 203 23.15 19.67 37.19
CA GLU A 203 23.95 20.42 38.17
C GLU A 203 23.09 21.32 39.08
N HIS A 204 21.96 21.81 38.58
CA HIS A 204 21.08 22.76 39.27
C HIS A 204 19.60 22.32 39.24
N PRO A 205 19.22 21.23 39.95
CA PRO A 205 17.85 20.67 39.89
C PRO A 205 16.78 21.62 40.45
N ASP A 206 17.15 22.50 41.38
CA ASP A 206 16.22 23.43 42.03
C ASP A 206 15.99 24.74 41.24
N VAL A 207 16.72 24.95 40.14
CA VAL A 207 16.63 26.20 39.36
C VAL A 207 15.52 26.14 38.32
N THR A 208 14.51 26.99 38.50
CA THR A 208 13.40 27.11 37.55
C THR A 208 13.75 28.04 36.38
N LEU A 209 14.02 27.44 35.21
CA LEU A 209 14.31 28.17 33.97
C LEU A 209 13.03 28.70 33.31
N ASN A 210 12.84 30.01 33.19
CA ASN A 210 11.62 30.61 32.62
C ASN A 210 11.90 31.26 31.25
N GLN A 211 11.03 31.03 30.27
CA GLN A 211 11.17 31.58 28.91
C GLN A 211 11.13 33.12 28.85
N ASN A 212 10.46 33.76 29.82
CA ASN A 212 10.32 35.22 29.88
C ASN A 212 11.49 35.90 30.60
N LYS A 213 12.45 35.13 31.11
CA LYS A 213 13.69 35.63 31.73
C LYS A 213 14.85 35.35 30.79
N ASP A 214 15.93 36.12 30.97
CA ASP A 214 17.18 35.84 30.28
C ASP A 214 17.69 34.43 30.65
N VAL A 215 18.27 33.77 29.66
CA VAL A 215 18.90 32.46 29.85
C VAL A 215 20.11 32.64 30.78
N PRO A 216 20.29 31.82 31.82
CA PRO A 216 21.43 31.95 32.72
C PRO A 216 22.76 31.91 31.97
N ASP A 217 23.71 32.77 32.40
CA ASP A 217 25.02 32.87 31.75
C ASP A 217 25.78 31.55 31.78
N GLU A 218 25.68 30.79 32.88
CA GLU A 218 26.26 29.45 33.03
C GLU A 218 25.75 28.46 31.95
N LEU A 219 24.45 28.48 31.66
CA LEU A 219 23.87 27.63 30.60
C LEU A 219 24.35 28.07 29.21
N ILE A 220 24.53 29.38 29.00
CA ILE A 220 25.11 29.92 27.78
C ILE A 220 26.57 29.44 27.65
N GLU A 221 27.37 29.51 28.71
CA GLU A 221 28.75 29.04 28.72
C GLU A 221 28.86 27.55 28.35
N LEU A 222 28.03 26.70 28.95
CA LEU A 222 27.93 25.27 28.60
C LEU A 222 27.56 25.07 27.12
N ALA A 223 26.57 25.80 26.60
CA ALA A 223 26.18 25.69 25.19
C ALA A 223 27.32 26.10 24.24
N ASN A 224 28.13 27.09 24.64
CA ASN A 224 29.29 27.50 23.87
C ASN A 224 30.43 26.50 23.93
N LYS A 225 30.66 25.86 25.07
CA LYS A 225 31.62 24.74 25.20
C LYS A 225 31.30 23.64 24.18
N TYR A 226 30.04 23.21 24.08
CA TYR A 226 29.63 22.21 23.09
C TYR A 226 29.71 22.71 21.65
N PHE A 227 29.46 24.00 21.41
CA PHE A 227 29.67 24.59 20.10
C PHE A 227 31.14 24.54 19.67
N TYR A 228 32.07 24.88 20.57
CA TYR A 228 33.50 24.74 20.31
C TYR A 228 33.88 23.28 20.03
N ARG A 229 33.29 22.32 20.75
CA ARG A 229 33.49 20.89 20.46
C ARG A 229 33.04 20.52 19.05
N LEU A 230 31.86 20.97 18.61
CA LEU A 230 31.39 20.76 17.23
C LEU A 230 32.30 21.43 16.19
N THR A 231 32.91 22.58 16.50
CA THR A 231 33.91 23.19 15.60
C THR A 231 35.17 22.35 15.48
N GLN A 232 35.66 21.75 16.58
CA GLN A 232 36.82 20.84 16.57
C GLN A 232 36.55 19.57 15.78
N LEU A 233 35.32 19.05 15.84
CA LEU A 233 34.87 17.89 15.07
C LEU A 233 34.61 18.20 13.58
N GLY A 234 34.77 19.47 13.17
CA GLY A 234 34.61 19.88 11.77
C GLY A 234 33.16 20.10 11.31
N HIS A 235 32.19 20.08 12.23
CA HIS A 235 30.76 20.23 11.88
C HIS A 235 30.33 21.67 11.60
N THR A 236 31.16 22.66 11.91
CA THR A 236 30.86 24.06 11.58
C THR A 236 32.08 24.97 11.58
N ILE A 237 32.08 25.93 10.65
CA ILE A 237 33.05 27.04 10.54
C ILE A 237 32.31 28.39 10.70
N ARG A 238 31.03 28.37 11.10
CA ARG A 238 30.16 29.55 11.15
C ARG A 238 30.39 30.36 12.43
N LYS A 239 29.97 31.64 12.39
CA LYS A 239 29.94 32.54 13.54
C LYS A 239 29.16 31.91 14.71
N ARG A 240 29.69 32.09 15.93
CA ARG A 240 29.08 31.65 17.20
C ARG A 240 27.58 31.99 17.23
N PRO A 241 26.70 30.99 17.44
CA PRO A 241 25.27 31.23 17.52
C PRO A 241 24.93 32.01 18.79
N ASN A 242 23.93 32.88 18.68
CA ASN A 242 23.31 33.49 19.86
C ASN A 242 22.23 32.52 20.38
N PHE A 243 22.43 31.99 21.58
CA PHE A 243 21.55 31.01 22.22
C PHE A 243 20.32 31.63 22.92
N THR A 244 20.30 32.94 23.16
CA THR A 244 19.15 33.65 23.76
C THR A 244 18.11 34.04 22.71
N ASN A 245 18.54 34.37 21.49
CA ASN A 245 17.61 34.71 20.41
C ASN A 245 16.82 33.47 19.96
N SER A 246 15.52 33.60 19.76
CA SER A 246 14.65 32.56 19.19
C SER A 246 14.63 31.26 20.00
N LEU A 247 14.73 31.35 21.33
CA LEU A 247 14.71 30.21 22.24
C LEU A 247 13.51 29.29 22.03
N GLU A 248 12.31 29.86 21.85
CA GLU A 248 11.07 29.12 21.58
C GLU A 248 11.21 28.19 20.35
N LYS A 249 11.85 28.71 19.28
CA LYS A 249 12.10 27.95 18.05
C LYS A 249 13.11 26.82 18.29
N THR A 250 14.19 27.11 19.02
CA THR A 250 15.20 26.11 19.39
C THR A 250 14.60 24.98 20.23
N LEU A 251 13.78 25.30 21.24
CA LEU A 251 13.07 24.30 22.04
C LEU A 251 12.07 23.49 21.21
N SER A 252 11.40 24.12 20.24
CA SER A 252 10.47 23.42 19.33
C SER A 252 11.20 22.42 18.40
N GLU A 253 12.38 22.77 17.89
CA GLU A 253 13.21 21.85 17.10
C GLU A 253 13.70 20.66 17.94
N ILE A 254 14.10 20.89 19.20
CA ILE A 254 14.48 19.83 20.15
C ILE A 254 13.31 18.89 20.40
N ARG A 255 12.12 19.44 20.70
CA ARG A 255 10.90 18.66 20.95
C ARG A 255 10.52 17.77 19.77
N ALA A 256 10.58 18.32 18.55
CA ALA A 256 10.26 17.57 17.33
C ALA A 256 11.19 16.35 17.15
N ALA A 257 12.49 16.54 17.38
CA ALA A 257 13.45 15.44 17.30
C ALA A 257 13.28 14.41 18.42
N LEU A 258 12.95 14.85 19.64
CA LEU A 258 12.61 13.93 20.74
C LEU A 258 11.30 13.19 20.48
N ASP A 259 10.32 13.80 19.81
CA ASP A 259 9.08 13.14 19.41
C ASP A 259 9.33 12.00 18.40
N GLU A 260 10.32 12.17 17.51
CA GLU A 260 10.77 11.14 16.56
C GLU A 260 11.50 9.99 17.28
N VAL A 261 12.42 10.30 18.19
CA VAL A 261 13.23 9.31 18.90
C VAL A 261 12.44 8.56 19.98
N LEU A 262 11.55 9.23 20.70
CA LEU A 262 10.77 8.67 21.81
C LEU A 262 9.41 8.09 21.36
N ILE A 263 9.23 7.80 20.07
CA ILE A 263 7.94 7.34 19.53
C ILE A 263 7.48 6.03 20.18
N GLU A 264 8.41 5.10 20.45
CA GLU A 264 8.14 3.80 21.08
C GLU A 264 8.18 3.88 22.62
N HIS A 265 8.74 4.96 23.18
CA HIS A 265 8.96 5.14 24.62
C HIS A 265 8.35 6.45 25.15
N SER A 266 7.04 6.62 24.94
CA SER A 266 6.30 7.83 25.35
C SER A 266 6.43 8.18 26.84
N GLN A 267 6.67 7.19 27.70
CA GLN A 267 6.87 7.36 29.15
C GLN A 267 8.14 8.16 29.47
N LEU A 268 9.18 8.08 28.64
CA LEU A 268 10.45 8.79 28.85
C LEU A 268 10.35 10.29 28.54
N LYS A 269 9.23 10.74 27.95
CA LYS A 269 8.99 12.17 27.71
C LYS A 269 8.94 12.96 29.02
N GLU A 270 8.52 12.35 30.14
CA GLU A 270 8.51 13.02 31.44
C GLU A 270 9.92 13.38 31.98
N ILE A 271 10.97 12.76 31.42
CA ILE A 271 12.36 12.95 31.84
C ILE A 271 13.12 13.84 30.85
N TYR A 272 13.04 13.53 29.55
CA TYR A 272 13.90 14.17 28.54
C TYR A 272 13.25 15.31 27.76
N TYR A 273 11.92 15.47 27.83
CA TYR A 273 11.17 16.39 26.99
C TYR A 273 11.03 17.78 27.63
N PRO A 274 11.56 18.85 27.03
CA PRO A 274 11.38 20.20 27.57
C PRO A 274 9.89 20.60 27.51
N PRO A 275 9.26 20.95 28.65
CA PRO A 275 7.83 21.26 28.68
C PRO A 275 7.47 22.46 27.79
N LYS A 276 6.30 22.39 27.12
CA LYS A 276 5.77 23.47 26.27
C LYS A 276 4.84 24.37 27.08
N ALA A 277 4.97 25.68 26.95
CA ALA A 277 4.02 26.62 27.52
C ALA A 277 2.61 26.38 26.92
N HIS A 278 1.63 26.04 27.76
CA HIS A 278 0.22 25.98 27.41
C HIS A 278 -0.55 27.06 28.17
N GLY A 279 -1.38 27.84 27.46
CA GLY A 279 -2.41 28.70 28.07
C GLY A 279 -2.44 30.14 27.55
N GLU A 280 -3.65 30.62 27.22
CA GLU A 280 -3.98 32.00 26.90
C GLU A 280 -3.51 32.97 28.00
N GLY A 281 -2.74 33.98 27.61
CA GLY A 281 -2.40 35.10 28.48
C GLY A 281 -0.91 35.14 28.85
N SER A 282 -0.24 36.17 28.35
CA SER A 282 1.16 36.58 28.54
C SER A 282 1.67 36.71 30.00
N ARG A 283 0.87 36.33 31.01
CA ARG A 283 1.14 36.63 32.43
C ARG A 283 0.92 35.45 33.38
N SER A 284 0.77 34.23 32.88
CA SER A 284 0.73 33.04 33.72
C SER A 284 2.13 32.71 34.26
N ARG A 285 2.23 32.49 35.57
CA ARG A 285 3.45 32.67 36.37
C ARG A 285 4.45 31.52 36.35
N LEU A 286 4.25 30.43 35.63
CA LEU A 286 5.10 29.22 35.74
C LEU A 286 5.23 28.51 34.39
N HIS A 287 5.95 29.11 33.45
CA HIS A 287 6.33 28.47 32.19
C HIS A 287 7.82 28.14 32.24
N SER A 288 8.14 27.04 32.92
CA SER A 288 9.51 26.55 32.93
C SER A 288 9.80 25.68 31.71
N TYR A 289 11.03 25.74 31.19
CA TYR A 289 11.52 24.82 30.15
C TYR A 289 12.62 23.87 30.66
N GLY A 290 12.92 23.91 31.96
CA GLY A 290 13.90 23.03 32.59
C GLY A 290 13.43 21.58 32.65
N LEU A 291 14.39 20.66 32.72
CA LEU A 291 14.16 19.23 32.83
C LEU A 291 14.18 18.85 34.32
N SER A 292 13.01 18.62 34.92
CA SER A 292 12.88 18.46 36.39
C SER A 292 13.23 17.06 36.92
N ASN A 293 13.33 16.04 36.06
CA ASN A 293 13.49 14.64 36.48
C ASN A 293 14.77 13.97 35.94
N ILE A 294 15.68 14.73 35.33
CA ILE A 294 16.85 14.17 34.64
C ILE A 294 18.02 13.92 35.59
N LYS A 295 18.69 12.78 35.44
CA LYS A 295 19.93 12.43 36.15
C LYS A 295 21.09 12.28 35.17
N ALA A 296 22.32 12.39 35.68
CA ALA A 296 23.53 12.20 34.87
C ALA A 296 23.59 10.80 34.22
N ASP A 297 23.08 9.78 34.93
CA ASP A 297 23.08 8.39 34.46
C ASP A 297 22.04 8.12 33.37
N ASP A 298 21.12 9.04 33.11
CA ASP A 298 20.03 8.87 32.14
C ASP A 298 20.49 9.17 30.69
N ILE A 299 21.64 9.83 30.53
CA ILE A 299 22.17 10.22 29.22
C ILE A 299 23.54 9.62 28.92
N GLU A 300 23.79 9.35 27.64
CA GLU A 300 25.10 8.97 27.12
C GLU A 300 25.50 9.97 26.03
N VAL A 301 26.70 10.53 26.11
CA VAL A 301 27.18 11.54 25.15
C VAL A 301 28.39 11.00 24.40
N ILE A 302 28.23 10.77 23.10
CA ILE A 302 29.30 10.32 22.21
C ILE A 302 29.99 11.56 21.63
N GLY A 303 31.33 11.60 21.73
CA GLY A 303 32.13 12.72 21.20
C GLY A 303 32.22 13.95 22.10
N LYS A 304 31.92 13.82 23.40
CA LYS A 304 32.14 14.87 24.43
C LYS A 304 33.58 15.37 24.42
#